data_AF-A0A924RWG1-F1
#
_entry.id   AF-A0A924RWG1-F1
#
_cell.length_a   1.000
_cell.length_b   1.000
_cell.length_c   1.000
_cell.angle_alpha   90.00
_cell.angle_beta   90.00
_cell.angle_gamma   90.00
#
_symmetry.space_group_name_H-M   'P 1'
#
loop_
_entity.id
_entity.type
_entity.pdbx_description
1 polymer ?
#
loop_
_entity_poly.entity_id
_entity_poly.type
_entity_poly.pdbx_seq_one_letter_code
_entity_poly.pdbx_strand_id
1 'polypeptide(L)' 'MSLRSILSGTGVAIVTPFKTDANVDFKALETIINHIINGGAEYIVTLG' A
#
# COMPACT_ATOMS: atom_id res chain seq x y z
N MET A 1 -0.91 -18.31 14.05
CA MET A 1 -0.16 -17.04 14.15
C MET A 1 -1.09 -15.96 14.70
N SER A 2 -0.58 -15.05 15.54
CA SER A 2 -1.36 -13.91 16.06
C SER A 2 -1.23 -12.71 15.12
N LEU A 3 -2.30 -11.92 14.94
CA LEU A 3 -2.31 -10.70 14.12
C LEU A 3 -1.19 -9.73 14.50
N ARG A 4 -0.87 -9.61 15.80
CA ARG A 4 0.22 -8.76 16.31
C ARG A 4 1.61 -9.19 15.83
N SER A 5 1.78 -10.46 15.48
CA SER A 5 3.04 -10.97 14.94
C SER A 5 3.16 -10.71 13.45
N ILE A 6 2.04 -10.59 12.72
CA ILE A 6 2.01 -10.37 11.28
C ILE A 6 2.14 -8.88 10.96
N LEU A 7 1.44 -8.02 11.72
CA LEU A 7 1.47 -6.57 11.57
C LEU A 7 2.50 -5.96 12.54
N SER A 8 3.73 -6.44 12.46
CA SER A 8 4.85 -5.92 13.24
C SER A 8 5.90 -5.29 12.31
N GLY A 9 6.61 -4.28 12.80
CA GLY A 9 7.52 -3.48 11.97
C GLY A 9 6.85 -2.24 11.39
N THR A 10 7.36 -1.78 10.25
CA THR A 10 6.97 -0.54 9.58
C THR A 10 5.75 -0.78 8.69
N GLY A 11 4.66 -0.11 9.01
CA GLY A 11 3.45 -0.05 8.20
C GLY A 11 3.41 1.22 7.36
N VAL A 12 3.05 1.11 6.09
CA VAL A 12 2.85 2.28 5.21
C VAL A 12 1.40 2.37 4.76
N ALA A 13 0.73 3.46 5.12
CA ALA A 13 -0.57 3.81 4.56
C ALA A 13 -0.38 4.57 3.25
N ILE A 14 -0.95 4.05 2.16
CA ILE A 14 -0.70 4.59 0.81
C ILE A 14 -1.84 5.44 0.32
N VAL A 15 -1.49 6.45 -0.46
CA VAL A 15 -2.48 7.23 -1.21
C VAL A 15 -3.20 6.32 -2.20
N THR A 16 -4.51 6.52 -2.35
CA THR A 16 -5.28 5.89 -3.42
C THR A 16 -5.21 6.80 -4.65
N PRO A 17 -4.48 6.44 -5.70
CA PRO A 17 -4.42 7.27 -6.90
C PRO A 17 -5.75 7.18 -7.65
N PHE A 18 -6.24 8.34 -8.08
CA PHE A 18 -7.44 8.45 -8.90
C PHE A 18 -7.06 9.03 -10.27
N LYS A 19 -7.73 8.53 -11.31
CA LYS A 19 -7.72 9.08 -12.64
C LYS A 19 -8.51 10.39 -12.68
N THR A 20 -8.39 11.13 -13.77
CA THR A 20 -9.11 12.40 -13.98
C THR A 20 -10.63 12.25 -14.01
N ASP A 21 -11.13 11.05 -14.31
CA ASP A 21 -12.55 10.67 -14.27
C ASP A 21 -13.01 10.19 -12.88
N ALA A 22 -12.20 10.40 -11.85
CA ALA A 22 -12.41 9.97 -10.46
C ALA A 22 -12.48 8.44 -10.24
N ASN A 23 -12.15 7.63 -11.25
CA ASN A 23 -11.97 6.19 -11.07
C ASN A 23 -10.60 5.88 -10.45
N VAL A 24 -10.50 4.77 -9.73
CA VAL A 24 -9.21 4.33 -9.15
C VAL A 24 -8.21 4.01 -10.27
N ASP A 25 -6.98 4.52 -10.14
CA ASP A 25 -5.87 4.17 -11.02
C ASP A 25 -5.10 2.96 -10.49
N PHE A 26 -5.55 1.76 -10.85
CA PHE A 26 -4.91 0.51 -10.43
C PHE A 26 -3.46 0.37 -10.90
N LYS A 27 -3.08 0.97 -12.04
CA LYS A 27 -1.71 0.86 -12.58
C LYS A 27 -0.75 1.74 -11.78
N ALA A 28 -1.17 2.95 -11.44
CA ALA A 28 -0.43 3.80 -10.53
C ALA A 28 -0.34 3.15 -9.14
N LEU A 29 -1.43 2.56 -8.66
CA LEU A 29 -1.47 1.87 -7.37
C LEU A 29 -0.47 0.71 -7.31
N GLU A 30 -0.42 -0.13 -8.35
CA GLU A 30 0.56 -1.22 -8.47
C GLU A 30 2.00 -0.70 -8.42
N THR A 31 2.28 0.41 -9.11
CA THR A 31 3.62 1.02 -9.13
C THR A 31 4.04 1.50 -7.74
N ILE A 32 3.12 2.13 -7.01
CA ILE A 32 3.35 2.60 -5.63
C ILE A 32 3.57 1.43 -4.69
N ILE A 33 2.74 0.38 -4.78
CA ILE A 33 2.88 -0.84 -3.96
C ILE A 33 4.26 -1.47 -4.20
N ASN A 34 4.66 -1.66 -5.46
CA ASN A 34 5.96 -2.25 -5.79
C ASN A 34 7.12 -1.40 -5.28
N HIS A 35 7.02 -0.07 -5.34
CA HIS A 35 8.03 0.82 -4.78
C HIS A 35 8.20 0.62 -3.26
N ILE A 36 7.09 0.49 -2.54
CA ILE A 36 7.10 0.32 -1.08
C ILE A 36 7.58 -1.08 -0.67
N ILE A 37 7.17 -2.11 -1.40
CA ILE A 37 7.70 -3.48 -1.22
C ILE A 37 9.21 -3.49 -1.43
N ASN A 38 9.70 -2.87 -2.50
CA ASN A 38 11.13 -2.76 -2.79
C ASN A 38 11.87 -1.90 -1.75
N GLY A 39 11.18 -0.97 -1.10
CA GLY A 39 11.69 -0.18 0.02
C GLY A 39 11.77 -0.93 1.34
N GLY A 40 11.23 -2.15 1.41
CA GLY A 40 11.35 -3.03 2.58
C GLY A 40 10.30 -2.82 3.66
N ALA A 41 9.13 -2.22 3.35
CA ALA A 41 8.06 -2.11 4.34
C ALA A 41 7.47 -3.49 4.70
N GLU A 42 7.22 -3.72 5.99
CA GLU A 42 6.71 -5.00 6.49
C GLU A 42 5.22 -5.21 6.24
N TYR A 43 4.42 -4.12 6.17
CA TYR A 43 3.03 -4.20 5.76
C TYR A 43 2.52 -2.90 5.13
N ILE A 44 1.52 -3.03 4.26
CA ILE A 44 0.92 -1.93 3.52
C ILE A 44 -0.56 -1.85 3.88
N VAL A 45 -1.04 -0.64 4.14
CA VAL A 45 -2.45 -0.34 4.37
C VAL A 45 -2.97 0.46 3.17
N THR A 46 -3.97 -0.08 2.49
CA THR A 46 -4.66 0.57 1.38
C THR A 46 -6.06 1.02 1.84
N LEU A 47 -6.63 2.04 1.19
CA LEU A 47 -7.98 2.56 1.49
C LEU A 47 -8.15 2.96 2.97
N GLY A 48 -7.25 3.82 3.47
CA GLY A 48 -7.31 4.39 4.81
C GLY A 48 -8.32 5.52 4.97
#